data_AF-A0A9E0TI60-F1
#
_entry.id   AF-A0A9E0TI60-F1
#
_cell.length_a   1.000
_cell.length_b   1.000
_cell.length_c   1.000
_cell.angle_alpha   90.00
_cell.angle_beta   90.00
_cell.angle_gamma   90.00
#
_symmetry.space_group_name_H-M   'P 1'
#
loop_
_entity.id
_entity.type
_entity.pdbx_description
1 polymer ?
#
loop_
_entity_poly.entity_id
_entity_poly.type
_entity_poly.pdbx_seq_one_letter_code
_entity_poly.pdbx_strand_id
1 'polypeptide(L)' 'MFEELTMSQLRSQVEQHLVMVEEVLGGMDTFIQRLEKRVSRIEEGLGLEPEGISASGWIADVQRVKTELSAIRSLVK' A
#
# COMPACT_ATOMS: atom_id res chain seq x y z
N MET A 1 -25.47 -17.86 -42.18
CA MET A 1 -24.60 -16.81 -42.78
C MET A 1 -24.70 -15.45 -42.10
N PHE A 2 -25.78 -14.66 -42.22
CA PHE A 2 -25.84 -13.32 -41.60
C PHE A 2 -25.84 -13.36 -40.05
N GLU A 3 -26.61 -14.27 -39.45
CA GLU A 3 -26.64 -14.48 -37.99
C GLU A 3 -25.32 -15.03 -37.43
N GLU A 4 -24.64 -15.91 -38.16
CA GLU A 4 -23.31 -16.40 -37.80
C GLU A 4 -22.24 -15.30 -37.89
N LEU A 5 -22.34 -14.39 -38.87
CA LEU A 5 -21.46 -13.24 -38.98
C LEU A 5 -21.62 -12.30 -37.79
N THR A 6 -22.86 -12.04 -37.38
CA THR A 6 -23.16 -11.18 -36.21
C THR A 6 -22.72 -11.82 -34.90
N MET A 7 -22.85 -13.15 -34.76
CA MET A 7 -22.40 -13.87 -33.56
C MET A 7 -20.87 -13.93 -33.48
N SER A 8 -20.19 -14.10 -34.62
CA SER A 8 -18.73 -14.04 -34.72
C SER A 8 -18.19 -12.65 -34.36
N GLN A 9 -18.85 -11.58 -34.81
CA GLN A 9 -18.50 -10.20 -34.47
C GLN A 9 -18.70 -9.91 -32.97
N LEU A 10 -19.84 -10.33 -32.40
CA LEU A 10 -20.10 -10.19 -30.98
C LEU A 10 -19.05 -10.92 -30.14
N ARG A 11 -18.70 -12.16 -30.52
CA ARG A 11 -17.67 -12.94 -29.85
C ARG A 11 -16.31 -12.23 -29.90
N SER A 12 -15.93 -11.69 -31.06
CA SER A 12 -14.68 -10.93 -31.19
C SER A 12 -14.65 -9.68 -30.31
N GLN A 13 -15.77 -8.95 -30.21
CA GLN A 13 -15.88 -7.80 -29.31
C GLN A 13 -15.79 -8.21 -27.84
N VAL A 14 -16.43 -9.32 -27.44
CA VAL A 14 -16.34 -9.86 -26.08
C VAL A 14 -14.91 -10.28 -25.75
N GLU A 15 -14.23 -10.99 -26.66
CA GLU A 15 -12.83 -11.38 -26.49
C GLU A 15 -11.93 -10.14 -26.34
N GLN A 16 -12.13 -9.10 -27.15
CA GLN A 16 -11.40 -7.84 -27.02
C GLN A 16 -11.68 -7.14 -25.68
N HIS A 17 -12.93 -7.12 -25.22
CA HIS A 17 -13.29 -6.57 -23.92
C HIS A 17 -12.66 -7.35 -22.76
N LEU A 18 -12.62 -8.68 -22.83
CA LEU A 18 -11.98 -9.52 -21.82
C LEU A 18 -10.48 -9.23 -21.72
N VAL A 19 -9.78 -9.10 -22.85
CA VAL A 19 -8.37 -8.72 -22.87
C VAL A 19 -8.15 -7.35 -22.20
N MET A 20 -8.97 -6.35 -22.53
CA MET A 20 -8.87 -5.03 -21.88
C MET A 20 -9.11 -5.11 -20.37
N VAL A 21 -10.04 -5.95 -19.92
CA VAL A 21 -10.30 -6.16 -18.48
C VAL A 21 -9.10 -6.82 -17.81
N GLU A 22 -8.49 -7.84 -18.43
CA GLU A 22 -7.28 -8.49 -17.93
C GLU A 22 -6.11 -7.50 -17.80
N GLU A 23 -5.91 -6.62 -18.78
CA GLU A 23 -4.90 -5.56 -18.72
C GLU A 23 -5.12 -4.60 -17.54
N VAL A 24 -6.36 -4.17 -17.31
CA VAL A 24 -6.71 -3.30 -16.18
C VAL A 24 -6.47 -4.01 -14.86
N LEU A 25 -6.88 -5.27 -14.73
CA LEU A 25 -6.69 -6.05 -13.50
C LEU A 25 -5.20 -6.28 -13.21
N GLY A 26 -4.39 -6.55 -14.23
CA GLY A 26 -2.93 -6.65 -14.08
C GLY A 26 -2.28 -5.33 -13.65
N GLY A 27 -2.78 -4.21 -14.18
CA GLY A 27 -2.37 -2.87 -13.74
C GLY A 27 -2.74 -2.58 -12.28
N MET A 28 -3.94 -3.00 -11.85
CA MET A 28 -4.41 -2.87 -10.47
C MET A 28 -3.56 -3.71 -9.50
N ASP A 29 -3.25 -4.96 -9.83
CA ASP A 29 -2.39 -5.81 -9.02
C ASP A 29 -1.00 -5.19 -8.81
N THR A 30 -0.39 -4.70 -9.90
CA THR A 30 0.89 -3.98 -9.83
C THR A 30 0.81 -2.73 -8.95
N PHE A 31 -0.30 -2.00 -9.01
CA PHE A 31 -0.52 -0.81 -8.20
C PHE A 31 -0.66 -1.15 -6.71
N ILE A 32 -1.42 -2.19 -6.37
CA ILE A 32 -1.61 -2.68 -5.00
C ILE A 32 -0.27 -3.12 -4.40
N GLN A 33 0.52 -3.92 -5.11
CA GLN A 33 1.85 -4.35 -4.64
C GLN A 33 2.78 -3.16 -4.33
N ARG A 34 2.73 -2.10 -5.15
CA ARG A 34 3.50 -0.87 -4.88
C ARG A 34 2.99 -0.13 -3.66
N LEU A 35 1.67 -0.10 -3.44
CA LEU A 35 1.09 0.50 -2.24
C LEU A 35 1.48 -0.27 -0.99
N GLU A 36 1.37 -1.60 -0.98
CA GLU A 36 1.77 -2.45 0.15
C GLU A 36 3.24 -2.23 0.52
N LYS A 37 4.13 -2.18 -0.47
CA LYS A 37 5.56 -1.89 -0.23
C LYS A 37 5.79 -0.50 0.37
N ARG A 38 4.99 0.50 -0.02
CA ARG A 38 5.08 1.85 0.57
C ARG A 38 4.56 1.87 1.99
N VAL A 39 3.45 1.18 2.27
CA VAL A 39 2.85 1.07 3.61
C VAL A 39 3.82 0.37 4.55
N SER A 40 4.36 -0.79 4.16
CA SER A 40 5.35 -1.53 4.95
C SER A 40 6.58 -0.68 5.31
N ARG A 41 7.11 0.12 4.38
CA ARG A 41 8.22 1.06 4.68
C ARG A 41 7.84 2.14 5.66
N ILE A 42 6.60 2.63 5.60
CA ILE A 42 6.10 3.64 6.56
C ILE A 42 5.95 3.00 7.93
N GLU A 43 5.39 1.79 8.00
CA GLU A 43 5.24 1.02 9.25
C GLU A 43 6.60 0.71 9.89
N GLU A 44 7.57 0.25 9.11
CA GLU A 44 8.96 0.04 9.54
C GLU A 44 9.60 1.34 10.03
N GLY A 45 9.47 2.44 9.27
CA GLY A 45 10.06 3.73 9.63
C GLY A 45 9.45 4.32 10.90
N LEU A 46 8.14 4.18 11.08
CA LEU A 46 7.45 4.56 12.32
C LEU A 46 7.77 3.61 13.48
N GLY A 47 8.20 2.38 13.16
CA GLY A 47 8.46 1.32 14.12
C GLY A 47 7.19 0.72 14.72
N LEU A 48 6.09 0.70 13.96
CA LEU A 48 4.80 0.16 14.43
C LEU A 48 4.86 -1.37 14.43
N GLU A 49 5.21 -1.98 15.55
CA GLU A 49 4.96 -3.42 15.77
C GLU A 49 3.47 -3.67 16.08
N PRO A 50 2.93 -4.87 15.78
CA PRO A 50 1.51 -5.21 15.97
C PRO A 50 0.97 -4.93 17.39
N GLU A 51 1.85 -4.92 18.39
CA GLU A 51 1.53 -4.72 19.81
C GLU A 51 1.57 -3.23 20.25
N GLY A 52 1.86 -2.31 19.34
CA GLY A 52 1.79 -0.85 19.59
C GLY A 52 2.89 -0.28 20.48
N ILE A 53 3.89 -1.08 20.86
CA ILE A 53 5.08 -0.63 21.60
C ILE A 53 6.28 -0.69 20.66
N SER A 54 6.67 0.49 20.16
CA SER A 54 7.78 0.63 19.24
C SER A 54 9.11 0.74 19.99
N ALA A 55 9.98 -0.27 19.86
CA ALA A 55 11.34 -0.26 20.44
C ALA A 55 12.39 0.43 19.52
N SER A 56 12.03 0.72 18.26
CA SER A 56 12.92 1.27 17.23
C SER A 56 12.13 2.16 16.25
N GLY A 57 12.78 2.95 15.40
CA GLY A 57 12.09 3.83 14.45
C GLY A 57 11.71 5.20 15.03
N TRP A 58 11.06 6.03 14.20
CA TRP A 58 10.89 7.46 14.48
C TRP A 58 10.07 7.74 15.74
N ILE A 59 9.06 6.93 16.04
CA ILE A 59 8.22 7.11 17.23
C ILE A 59 9.04 6.83 18.50
N ALA A 60 9.84 5.77 18.49
CA ALA A 60 10.72 5.42 19.60
C ALA A 60 11.76 6.54 19.86
N ASP A 61 12.35 7.09 18.80
CA ASP A 61 13.32 8.19 18.91
C ASP A 61 12.69 9.46 19.48
N VAL A 62 11.49 9.83 19.03
CA VAL A 62 10.75 10.98 19.58
C VAL A 62 10.42 10.78 21.07
N GLN A 63 10.03 9.58 21.48
CA GLN A 63 9.78 9.29 22.90
C GLN A 63 11.04 9.37 23.76
N ARG A 64 12.20 8.92 23.25
CA ARG A 64 13.50 9.08 23.92
C ARG A 64 13.81 10.55 24.13
N VAL A 65 13.74 11.36 23.06
CA VAL A 65 14.00 12.81 23.13
C VAL A 65 13.05 13.50 24.12
N LYS A 66 11.75 13.17 24.09
CA LYS A 66 10.77 13.70 25.04
C LYS A 66 11.13 13.37 26.49
N THR A 67 11.61 12.15 26.74
CA THR A 67 12.01 11.68 28.07
C THR A 67 13.23 12.43 28.58
N GLU A 68 14.27 12.55 27.76
CA GLU A 68 15.48 13.31 28.08
C GLU A 68 15.18 14.80 28.33
N LEU A 69 14.37 15.42 27.48
CA LEU A 69 13.96 16.81 27.64
C LEU A 69 13.20 17.04 28.95
N SER A 70 12.34 16.09 29.32
CA SER A 70 11.59 16.14 30.58
C SER A 70 12.52 16.01 31.79
N ALA A 71 13.54 15.15 31.70
CA ALA A 71 14.58 15.03 32.73
C ALA A 71 15.38 16.33 32.89
N ILE A 72 15.86 16.92 31.79
CA ILE A 72 16.56 18.21 31.80
C ILE A 72 15.67 19.30 32.42
N ARG A 73 14.40 19.37 32.03
CA ARG A 73 13.44 20.35 32.59
C ARG A 73 13.29 20.21 34.11
N SER A 74 13.37 18.99 34.64
CA SER A 74 13.29 18.74 36.07
C SER A 74 14.55 19.14 36.84
N LEU A 75 15.71 19.19 36.16
CA LEU A 75 17.00 19.62 36.75
C LEU A 75 17.18 21.14 36.75
N VAL A 76 16.49 21.84 35.85
CA VAL A 76 16.55 23.31 35.69
C VAL A 76 15.48 24.03 36.51
N LYS A 77 14.48 23.29 37.03
CA LYS A 77 13.49 23.79 37.99
C LYS A 77 13.93 23.56 39.42
#